data_AF-A0A4P5R1V5-F1
#
_entry.id   AF-A0A4P5R1V5-F1
#
_cell.length_a   1.000
_cell.length_b   1.000
_cell.length_c   1.000
_cell.angle_alpha   90.00
_cell.angle_beta   90.00
_cell.angle_gamma   90.00
#
_symmetry.space_group_name_H-M   'P 1'
#
loop_
_entity.id
_entity.type
_entity.pdbx_description
1 polymer ?
#
loop_
_entity_poly.entity_id
_entity_poly.type
_entity_poly.pdbx_seq_one_letter_code
_entity_poly.pdbx_strand_id
1 'polypeptide(L)'
;MSKSVLIIATLDTKGPEAAYIRDGLNRLGIKTTVIDTGILGEPLGITPDISHEDLAIFGGITLHELQNSGTRGRAVERMRTFVIEKVKELHSKGEVLGAIGIGGAEGSVMGAGALMSLPIGVPKLVLSPIASGRHEFGPLVGTSDMLVMHTVIDILGLNHISKTIYDNAVAAMAGLVNHGHELTVPPAGSKYVAVTMLGNTTTAVMALQKELEKSGFEVVTFHANGVGGPAMEELAEAGQFVGVIDFTPSEIVGTLVGGIHYGGPRRMKRVGPLGIPQILVPACVDFSVHHTTSISDEFKSRPIYDHNPEFALARCTKEEMGTIGAYFAECANTSVGPVEIVIPGEGYSIPNVPGGVFWDRDADATFEAALMKNINPEIPVEKLPLHANSDEFGIAVAQRFLSLISVREK
;
A
#
# COMPACT_ATOMS: atom_id res chain seq x y z
N MET A 1 4.83 -29.57 -4.38
CA MET A 1 5.21 -30.09 -3.05
C MET A 1 4.03 -29.98 -2.09
N SER A 2 4.12 -30.47 -0.84
CA SER A 2 3.08 -30.19 0.16
C SER A 2 3.21 -28.76 0.69
N LYS A 3 2.10 -28.05 0.89
CA LYS A 3 2.10 -26.67 1.41
C LYS A 3 2.86 -26.57 2.75
N SER A 4 3.59 -25.47 2.95
CA SER A 4 4.38 -25.23 4.16
C SER A 4 4.36 -23.76 4.61
N VAL A 5 4.69 -23.52 5.87
CA VAL A 5 5.01 -22.17 6.37
C VAL A 5 6.46 -21.86 5.99
N LEU A 6 6.67 -20.74 5.29
CA LEU A 6 8.02 -20.26 4.98
C LEU A 6 8.65 -19.66 6.23
N ILE A 7 9.91 -19.99 6.52
CA ILE A 7 10.70 -19.34 7.58
C ILE A 7 11.87 -18.65 6.90
N ILE A 8 11.86 -17.33 6.91
CA ILE A 8 12.84 -16.48 6.21
C ILE A 8 13.74 -15.80 7.24
N ALA A 9 15.03 -16.09 7.18
CA ALA A 9 16.01 -15.58 8.14
C ALA A 9 17.43 -15.56 7.56
N THR A 10 18.29 -14.71 8.14
CA THR A 10 19.73 -14.75 7.91
C THR A 10 20.36 -15.87 8.76
N LEU A 11 20.50 -17.08 8.23
CA LEU A 11 20.84 -18.27 9.02
C LEU A 11 22.29 -18.29 9.50
N ASP A 12 23.16 -17.52 8.85
CA ASP A 12 24.54 -17.24 9.25
C ASP A 12 24.67 -16.57 10.61
N THR A 13 23.59 -15.96 11.11
CA THR A 13 23.56 -15.32 12.43
C THR A 13 22.40 -15.77 13.30
N LYS A 14 21.30 -16.27 12.70
CA LYS A 14 20.03 -16.58 13.38
C LYS A 14 19.55 -18.01 13.15
N GLY A 15 20.45 -18.89 12.73
CA GLY A 15 20.13 -20.28 12.46
C GLY A 15 19.51 -21.04 13.65
N PRO A 16 20.03 -20.91 14.89
CA PRO A 16 19.42 -21.56 16.06
C PRO A 16 17.99 -21.09 16.36
N GLU A 17 17.70 -19.80 16.19
CA GLU A 17 16.37 -19.21 16.42
C GLU A 17 15.38 -19.64 15.35
N ALA A 18 15.79 -19.62 14.08
CA ALA A 18 15.00 -20.14 12.97
C ALA A 18 14.70 -21.65 13.17
N ALA A 19 15.69 -22.43 13.61
CA ALA A 19 15.51 -23.84 13.95
C ALA A 19 14.49 -24.04 15.07
N TYR A 20 14.54 -23.21 16.12
CA TYR A 20 13.60 -23.30 17.24
C TYR A 20 12.14 -23.07 16.78
N ILE A 21 11.90 -22.07 15.94
CA ILE A 21 10.57 -21.77 15.37
C ILE A 21 10.12 -22.90 14.44
N ARG A 22 11.01 -23.37 13.55
CA ARG A 22 10.76 -24.50 12.64
C ARG A 22 10.30 -25.73 13.42
N ASP A 23 11.06 -26.10 14.44
CA ASP A 23 10.78 -27.28 15.25
C ASP A 23 9.49 -27.08 16.05
N GLY A 24 9.19 -25.85 16.49
CA GLY A 24 7.91 -25.49 17.11
C GLY A 24 6.70 -25.76 16.22
N LEU A 25 6.74 -25.28 14.97
CA LEU A 25 5.67 -25.51 14.00
C LEU A 25 5.55 -26.99 13.63
N ASN A 26 6.67 -27.67 13.42
CA ASN A 26 6.69 -29.10 13.11
C ASN A 26 6.09 -29.94 14.26
N ARG A 27 6.31 -29.57 15.53
CA ARG A 27 5.66 -30.21 16.69
C ARG A 27 4.13 -30.08 16.66
N LEU A 28 3.60 -29.03 16.04
CA LEU A 28 2.17 -28.80 15.84
C LEU A 28 1.64 -29.42 14.53
N GLY A 29 2.46 -30.22 13.83
CA GLY A 29 2.09 -30.86 12.56
C GLY A 29 2.08 -29.93 11.35
N ILE A 30 2.60 -28.70 11.49
CA ILE A 30 2.68 -27.73 10.40
C ILE A 30 4.03 -27.84 9.73
N LYS A 31 4.02 -28.19 8.44
CA LYS A 31 5.25 -28.30 7.64
C LYS A 31 5.87 -26.93 7.41
N THR A 32 7.19 -26.90 7.32
CA THR A 32 7.97 -25.67 7.14
C THR A 32 8.90 -25.77 5.94
N THR A 33 9.20 -24.63 5.31
CA THR A 33 10.29 -24.49 4.35
C THR A 33 11.19 -23.34 4.82
N VAL A 34 12.43 -23.65 5.16
CA VAL A 34 13.41 -22.68 5.66
C VAL A 34 14.19 -22.08 4.50
N ILE A 35 14.15 -20.75 4.38
CA ILE A 35 14.81 -19.99 3.34
C ILE A 35 15.91 -19.15 3.99
N ASP A 36 17.15 -19.38 3.58
CA ASP A 36 18.30 -18.60 4.03
C ASP A 36 18.50 -17.34 3.19
N THR A 37 18.56 -16.21 3.86
CA THR A 37 18.86 -14.91 3.25
C THR A 37 20.15 -14.28 3.80
N GLY A 38 20.99 -15.08 4.46
CA GLY A 38 22.30 -14.67 4.96
C GLY A 38 23.25 -14.27 3.84
N ILE A 39 24.12 -13.30 4.10
CA ILE A 39 25.10 -12.81 3.11
C ILE A 39 26.54 -12.81 3.66
N LEU A 40 26.75 -13.14 4.93
CA LEU A 40 28.06 -13.05 5.59
C LEU A 40 28.78 -14.39 5.67
N GLY A 41 28.06 -15.47 5.90
CA GLY A 41 28.67 -16.79 6.09
C GLY A 41 27.68 -17.94 5.93
N GLU A 42 28.12 -19.12 6.38
CA GLU A 42 27.35 -20.35 6.32
C GLU A 42 26.27 -20.42 7.41
N PRO A 43 25.13 -21.10 7.14
CA PRO A 43 24.09 -21.36 8.14
C PRO A 43 24.61 -21.97 9.46
N LEU A 44 24.13 -21.45 10.59
CA LEU A 44 24.55 -21.92 11.93
C LEU A 44 23.52 -22.87 12.56
N GLY A 45 23.90 -24.14 12.76
CA GLY A 45 23.06 -25.09 13.51
C GLY A 45 21.74 -25.46 12.82
N ILE A 46 21.62 -25.17 11.52
CA ILE A 46 20.46 -25.48 10.68
C ILE A 46 20.90 -25.68 9.24
N THR A 47 20.19 -26.54 8.50
CA THR A 47 20.31 -26.66 7.04
C THR A 47 19.06 -26.03 6.41
N PRO A 48 19.20 -25.04 5.51
CA PRO A 48 18.06 -24.48 4.79
C PRO A 48 17.48 -25.47 3.77
N ASP A 49 16.20 -25.34 3.48
CA ASP A 49 15.55 -26.01 2.35
C ASP A 49 15.80 -25.26 1.03
N ILE A 50 15.96 -23.93 1.12
CA ILE A 50 16.39 -23.04 0.04
C ILE A 50 17.55 -22.20 0.57
N SER A 51 18.75 -22.45 0.08
CA SER A 51 19.95 -21.75 0.51
C SER A 51 20.03 -20.34 -0.06
N HIS A 52 20.88 -19.50 0.52
CA HIS A 52 21.22 -18.20 -0.05
C HIS A 52 21.92 -18.28 -1.42
N GLU A 53 22.55 -19.43 -1.73
CA GLU A 53 23.13 -19.71 -3.04
C GLU A 53 22.04 -20.03 -4.06
N ASP A 54 21.04 -20.84 -3.67
CA ASP A 54 19.85 -21.10 -4.49
C ASP A 54 19.11 -19.79 -4.84
N LEU A 55 18.99 -18.88 -3.86
CA LEU A 55 18.40 -17.55 -4.10
C LEU A 55 19.24 -16.70 -5.06
N ALA A 56 20.57 -16.69 -4.90
CA ALA A 56 21.44 -15.95 -5.80
C ALA A 56 21.31 -16.49 -7.25
N ILE A 57 21.35 -17.82 -7.41
CA ILE A 57 21.20 -18.49 -8.71
C ILE A 57 19.82 -18.20 -9.31
N PHE A 58 18.77 -18.25 -8.50
CA PHE A 58 17.41 -17.86 -8.91
C PHE A 58 17.35 -16.40 -9.39
N GLY A 59 18.09 -15.51 -8.72
CA GLY A 59 18.30 -14.12 -9.10
C GLY A 59 19.19 -13.90 -10.32
N GLY A 60 19.74 -14.96 -10.90
CA GLY A 60 20.59 -14.91 -12.10
C GLY A 60 22.06 -14.57 -11.85
N ILE A 61 22.54 -14.66 -10.61
CA ILE A 61 23.96 -14.41 -10.25
C ILE A 61 24.51 -15.50 -9.33
N THR A 62 25.81 -15.52 -9.13
CA THR A 62 26.45 -16.39 -8.14
C THR A 62 26.43 -15.76 -6.74
N LEU A 63 26.52 -16.59 -5.69
CA LEU A 63 26.68 -16.09 -4.31
C LEU A 63 27.95 -15.23 -4.18
N HIS A 64 29.03 -15.60 -4.88
CA HIS A 64 30.26 -14.82 -4.89
C HIS A 64 30.07 -13.41 -5.46
N GLU A 65 29.34 -13.27 -6.57
CA GLU A 65 29.01 -11.95 -7.15
C GLU A 65 28.10 -11.12 -6.25
N LEU A 66 27.17 -11.77 -5.54
CA LEU A 66 26.30 -11.10 -4.57
C LEU A 66 27.13 -10.51 -3.43
N GLN A 67 28.00 -11.32 -2.81
CA GLN A 67 28.85 -10.92 -1.69
C GLN A 67 29.87 -9.84 -2.11
N ASN A 68 30.34 -9.88 -3.36
CA ASN A 68 31.27 -8.91 -3.93
C ASN A 68 30.60 -7.75 -4.70
N SER A 69 29.31 -7.47 -4.44
CA SER A 69 28.57 -6.35 -5.04
C SER A 69 29.03 -4.96 -4.57
N GLY A 70 30.19 -4.87 -3.91
CA GLY A 70 30.93 -3.66 -3.55
C GLY A 70 30.51 -2.99 -2.25
N THR A 71 29.28 -3.16 -1.78
CA THR A 71 28.84 -2.70 -0.45
C THR A 71 27.84 -3.70 0.14
N ARG A 72 27.87 -3.91 1.46
CA ARG A 72 26.87 -4.74 2.17
C ARG A 72 25.43 -4.36 1.83
N GLY A 73 25.10 -3.07 1.79
CA GLY A 73 23.74 -2.60 1.46
C GLY A 73 23.26 -3.04 0.07
N ARG A 74 24.14 -3.05 -0.94
CA ARG A 74 23.81 -3.56 -2.28
C ARG A 74 23.56 -5.07 -2.30
N ALA A 75 24.34 -5.83 -1.52
CA ALA A 75 24.12 -7.27 -1.38
C ALA A 75 22.77 -7.56 -0.71
N VAL A 76 22.45 -6.84 0.38
CA VAL A 76 21.16 -6.91 1.08
C VAL A 76 20.00 -6.59 0.13
N GLU A 77 20.10 -5.52 -0.67
CA GLU A 77 19.04 -5.11 -1.59
C GLU A 77 18.77 -6.14 -2.70
N ARG A 78 19.84 -6.72 -3.25
CA ARG A 78 19.73 -7.80 -4.25
C ARG A 78 19.10 -9.05 -3.64
N MET A 79 19.59 -9.48 -2.48
CA MET A 79 19.03 -10.63 -1.76
C MET A 79 17.54 -10.42 -1.44
N ARG A 80 17.16 -9.20 -1.02
CA ARG A 80 15.75 -8.82 -0.80
C ARG A 80 14.91 -9.02 -2.05
N THR A 81 15.39 -8.57 -3.20
CA THR A 81 14.69 -8.79 -4.49
C THR A 81 14.53 -10.28 -4.78
N PHE A 82 15.58 -11.08 -4.58
CA PHE A 82 15.54 -12.51 -4.88
C PHE A 82 14.56 -13.28 -3.99
N VAL A 83 14.55 -13.00 -2.69
CA VAL A 83 13.60 -13.67 -1.78
C VAL A 83 12.15 -13.26 -2.05
N ILE A 84 11.90 -12.00 -2.43
CA ILE A 84 10.55 -11.54 -2.85
C ILE A 84 10.06 -12.36 -4.04
N GLU A 85 10.86 -12.44 -5.11
CA GLU A 85 10.47 -13.17 -6.31
C GLU A 85 10.36 -14.68 -6.06
N LYS A 86 11.20 -15.23 -5.19
CA LYS A 86 11.11 -16.63 -4.78
C LYS A 86 9.83 -16.94 -4.02
N VAL A 87 9.42 -16.06 -3.09
CA VAL A 87 8.16 -16.23 -2.35
C VAL A 87 6.95 -16.15 -3.29
N LYS A 88 6.94 -15.22 -4.24
CA LYS A 88 5.90 -15.17 -5.29
C LYS A 88 5.86 -16.45 -6.13
N GLU A 89 7.02 -16.99 -6.51
CA GLU A 89 7.12 -18.25 -7.25
C GLU A 89 6.52 -19.42 -6.44
N LEU A 90 6.90 -19.57 -5.17
CA LEU A 90 6.39 -20.62 -4.29
C LEU A 90 4.88 -20.48 -4.06
N HIS A 91 4.39 -19.25 -3.89
CA HIS A 91 2.97 -18.96 -3.74
C HIS A 91 2.19 -19.34 -5.00
N SER A 92 2.66 -18.96 -6.19
CA SER A 92 1.99 -19.30 -7.46
C SER A 92 1.95 -20.81 -7.73
N LYS A 93 2.88 -21.58 -7.17
CA LYS A 93 2.87 -23.06 -7.17
C LYS A 93 1.93 -23.67 -6.13
N GLY A 94 1.27 -22.84 -5.32
CA GLY A 94 0.37 -23.27 -4.25
C GLY A 94 1.09 -23.92 -3.08
N GLU A 95 2.37 -23.61 -2.85
CA GLU A 95 3.23 -24.28 -1.86
C GLU A 95 3.30 -23.54 -0.52
N VAL A 96 2.61 -22.40 -0.37
CA VAL A 96 2.69 -21.53 0.81
C VAL A 96 1.42 -21.66 1.66
N LEU A 97 1.58 -21.95 2.97
CA LEU A 97 0.53 -21.86 4.01
C LEU A 97 0.54 -20.52 4.74
N GLY A 98 1.69 -19.85 4.74
CA GLY A 98 1.97 -18.66 5.52
C GLY A 98 3.48 -18.43 5.56
N ALA A 99 3.92 -17.34 6.16
CA ALA A 99 5.34 -17.03 6.25
C ALA A 99 5.70 -16.29 7.53
N ILE A 100 6.85 -16.64 8.10
CA ILE A 100 7.49 -15.97 9.23
C ILE A 100 8.82 -15.37 8.77
N GLY A 101 8.98 -14.06 8.96
CA GLY A 101 10.28 -13.39 8.87
C GLY A 101 10.86 -13.16 10.26
N ILE A 102 12.15 -13.46 10.48
CA ILE A 102 12.82 -13.19 11.76
C ILE A 102 14.15 -12.46 11.53
N GLY A 103 14.37 -11.36 12.25
CA GLY A 103 15.60 -10.60 12.12
C GLY A 103 15.77 -9.47 13.14
N GLY A 104 16.96 -8.88 13.14
CA GLY A 104 17.15 -7.52 13.70
C GLY A 104 16.57 -6.49 12.71
N ALA A 105 17.03 -5.25 12.74
CA ALA A 105 16.52 -4.21 11.84
C ALA A 105 16.52 -4.61 10.34
N GLU A 106 17.70 -4.95 9.79
CA GLU A 106 17.84 -5.29 8.37
C GLU A 106 17.13 -6.61 8.00
N GLY A 107 17.29 -7.65 8.84
CA GLY A 107 16.71 -8.97 8.58
C GLY A 107 15.19 -8.95 8.64
N SER A 108 14.59 -8.19 9.57
CA SER A 108 13.13 -8.04 9.64
C SER A 108 12.59 -7.30 8.43
N VAL A 109 13.24 -6.24 7.96
CA VAL A 109 12.80 -5.50 6.75
C VAL A 109 12.93 -6.37 5.49
N MET A 110 13.98 -7.19 5.40
CA MET A 110 14.15 -8.14 4.29
C MET A 110 13.05 -9.22 4.29
N GLY A 111 12.81 -9.84 5.45
CA GLY A 111 11.71 -10.80 5.61
C GLY A 111 10.35 -10.16 5.35
N ALA A 112 10.12 -8.95 5.88
CA ALA A 112 8.87 -8.22 5.65
C ALA A 112 8.64 -7.94 4.17
N GLY A 113 9.67 -7.53 3.42
CA GLY A 113 9.62 -7.35 1.97
C GLY A 113 9.07 -8.58 1.24
N ALA A 114 9.60 -9.77 1.59
CA ALA A 114 9.11 -11.03 1.03
C ALA A 114 7.66 -11.34 1.45
N LEU A 115 7.33 -11.17 2.73
CA LEU A 115 6.00 -11.46 3.27
C LEU A 115 4.92 -10.55 2.64
N MET A 116 5.21 -9.27 2.44
CA MET A 116 4.29 -8.30 1.82
C MET A 116 3.89 -8.67 0.39
N SER A 117 4.67 -9.53 -0.29
CA SER A 117 4.33 -9.99 -1.64
C SER A 117 3.25 -11.06 -1.69
N LEU A 118 2.88 -11.63 -0.53
CA LEU A 118 1.81 -12.60 -0.41
C LEU A 118 0.44 -11.90 -0.36
N PRO A 119 -0.62 -12.49 -0.95
CA PRO A 119 -1.97 -11.92 -0.92
C PRO A 119 -2.52 -11.68 0.49
N ILE A 120 -3.48 -10.77 0.59
CA ILE A 120 -4.23 -10.51 1.82
C ILE A 120 -4.89 -11.81 2.32
N GLY A 121 -4.84 -12.04 3.63
CA GLY A 121 -5.38 -13.21 4.31
C GLY A 121 -4.43 -14.40 4.39
N VAL A 122 -3.37 -14.46 3.57
CA VAL A 122 -2.28 -15.43 3.80
C VAL A 122 -1.60 -15.08 5.14
N PRO A 123 -1.41 -16.02 6.07
CA PRO A 123 -0.74 -15.76 7.36
C PRO A 123 0.67 -15.17 7.20
N LYS A 124 0.91 -13.95 7.71
CA LYS A 124 2.20 -13.25 7.65
C LYS A 124 2.60 -12.75 9.04
N LEU A 125 3.77 -13.16 9.53
CA LEU A 125 4.29 -12.72 10.83
C LEU A 125 5.75 -12.29 10.73
N VAL A 126 6.08 -11.07 11.15
CA VAL A 126 7.47 -10.61 11.28
C VAL A 126 7.83 -10.46 12.75
N LEU A 127 8.94 -11.09 13.14
CA LEU A 127 9.56 -10.94 14.45
C LEU A 127 10.67 -9.90 14.35
N SER A 128 10.56 -8.82 15.14
CA SER A 128 11.55 -7.74 15.11
C SER A 128 11.75 -7.03 16.46
N PRO A 129 13.00 -6.72 16.86
CA PRO A 129 13.25 -5.83 18.00
C PRO A 129 12.97 -4.35 17.67
N ILE A 130 12.78 -3.99 16.40
CA ILE A 130 12.46 -2.62 15.98
C ILE A 130 10.97 -2.39 15.73
N ALA A 131 10.11 -3.33 16.15
CA ALA A 131 8.65 -3.18 16.05
C ALA A 131 8.09 -2.09 16.99
N SER A 132 8.91 -1.52 17.87
CA SER A 132 8.56 -0.44 18.79
C SER A 132 9.68 0.61 18.81
N GLY A 133 9.33 1.88 18.99
CA GLY A 133 10.27 2.99 19.04
C GLY A 133 9.87 4.14 18.12
N ARG A 134 10.85 4.97 17.73
CA ARG A 134 10.66 6.11 16.79
C ARG A 134 10.98 5.75 15.34
N HIS A 135 11.07 4.46 15.03
CA HIS A 135 11.32 3.98 13.68
C HIS A 135 10.03 3.98 12.86
N GLU A 136 10.15 4.18 11.55
CA GLU A 136 9.01 4.02 10.66
C GLU A 136 8.53 2.57 10.67
N PHE A 137 7.21 2.40 10.80
CA PHE A 137 6.60 1.07 10.79
C PHE A 137 6.34 0.57 9.36
N GLY A 138 6.23 1.50 8.39
CA GLY A 138 5.95 1.21 6.98
C GLY A 138 6.82 0.10 6.37
N PRO A 139 8.16 0.09 6.56
CA PRO A 139 9.03 -0.98 6.05
C PRO A 139 8.72 -2.39 6.57
N LEU A 140 7.95 -2.54 7.65
CA LEU A 140 7.57 -3.83 8.24
C LEU A 140 6.19 -4.32 7.81
N VAL A 141 5.31 -3.45 7.31
CA VAL A 141 3.90 -3.79 7.02
C VAL A 141 3.40 -3.36 5.64
N GLY A 142 3.90 -2.25 5.09
CA GLY A 142 3.46 -1.70 3.82
C GLY A 142 1.93 -1.53 3.74
N THR A 143 1.33 -2.11 2.70
CA THR A 143 -0.12 -2.15 2.42
C THR A 143 -0.75 -3.50 2.81
N SER A 144 -0.01 -4.39 3.47
CA SER A 144 -0.41 -5.78 3.72
C SER A 144 -1.01 -5.97 5.13
N ASP A 145 -1.75 -7.06 5.34
CA ASP A 145 -2.35 -7.50 6.60
C ASP A 145 -1.34 -8.24 7.50
N MET A 146 -0.16 -7.64 7.67
CA MET A 146 0.94 -8.24 8.40
C MET A 146 0.80 -8.13 9.92
N LEU A 147 1.14 -9.22 10.62
CA LEU A 147 1.38 -9.17 12.06
C LEU A 147 2.85 -8.86 12.30
N VAL A 148 3.14 -7.86 13.13
CA VAL A 148 4.49 -7.59 13.62
C VAL A 148 4.53 -7.86 15.11
N MET A 149 5.41 -8.79 15.52
CA MET A 149 5.63 -9.13 16.91
C MET A 149 6.99 -8.59 17.38
N HIS A 150 6.94 -7.76 18.41
CA HIS A 150 8.14 -7.23 19.05
C HIS A 150 8.88 -8.34 19.80
N THR A 151 10.17 -8.56 19.50
CA THR A 151 10.94 -9.64 20.14
C THR A 151 11.41 -9.33 21.56
N VAL A 152 11.18 -8.10 22.06
CA VAL A 152 11.54 -7.59 23.40
C VAL A 152 13.04 -7.49 23.64
N ILE A 153 13.77 -8.55 23.34
CA ILE A 153 15.22 -8.66 23.37
C ILE A 153 15.75 -8.78 21.94
N ASP A 154 17.06 -8.55 21.81
CA ASP A 154 17.74 -8.78 20.55
C ASP A 154 17.74 -10.28 20.19
N ILE A 155 17.83 -10.56 18.89
CA ILE A 155 17.80 -11.92 18.34
C ILE A 155 19.24 -12.44 18.30
N LEU A 156 19.71 -12.85 19.48
CA LEU A 156 21.04 -13.38 19.69
C LEU A 156 21.04 -14.47 20.77
N GLY A 157 20.84 -15.70 20.33
CA GLY A 157 20.79 -16.90 21.15
C GLY A 157 19.41 -17.24 21.73
N LEU A 158 19.29 -18.51 22.12
CA LEU A 158 18.11 -19.05 22.79
C LEU A 158 18.27 -18.97 24.31
N ASN A 159 17.36 -18.26 24.97
CA ASN A 159 17.26 -18.16 26.42
C ASN A 159 15.80 -18.31 26.85
N HIS A 160 15.54 -18.28 28.16
CA HIS A 160 14.18 -18.48 28.68
C HIS A 160 13.17 -17.45 28.13
N ILE A 161 13.62 -16.20 27.92
CA ILE A 161 12.80 -15.11 27.39
C ILE A 161 12.56 -15.32 25.89
N SER A 162 13.60 -15.51 25.07
CA SER A 162 13.41 -15.68 23.62
C SER A 162 12.59 -16.91 23.27
N LYS A 163 12.78 -18.03 23.98
CA LYS A 163 11.97 -19.25 23.80
C LYS A 163 10.48 -18.99 24.03
N THR A 164 10.14 -18.28 25.12
CA THR A 164 8.75 -17.91 25.43
C THR A 164 8.13 -17.07 24.31
N ILE A 165 8.89 -16.12 23.76
CA ILE A 165 8.42 -15.24 22.68
C ILE A 165 8.25 -16.03 21.37
N TYR A 166 9.19 -16.91 21.04
CA TYR A 166 9.10 -17.75 19.85
C TYR A 166 8.00 -18.80 19.94
N ASP A 167 7.73 -19.35 21.13
CA ASP A 167 6.59 -20.26 21.34
C ASP A 167 5.26 -19.53 21.11
N ASN A 168 5.14 -18.26 21.51
CA ASN A 168 3.97 -17.43 21.19
C ASN A 168 3.85 -17.15 19.69
N ALA A 169 4.96 -16.87 19.00
CA ALA A 169 4.98 -16.69 17.55
C ALA A 169 4.54 -17.97 16.80
N VAL A 170 5.03 -19.13 17.25
CA VAL A 170 4.63 -20.45 16.73
C VAL A 170 3.14 -20.69 16.95
N ALA A 171 2.63 -20.42 18.16
CA ALA A 171 1.21 -20.58 18.48
C ALA A 171 0.32 -19.64 17.64
N ALA A 172 0.74 -18.38 17.47
CA ALA A 172 0.02 -17.42 16.63
C ALA A 172 -0.04 -17.87 15.16
N MET A 173 1.10 -18.27 14.59
CA MET A 173 1.14 -18.76 13.20
C MET A 173 0.30 -20.04 13.05
N ALA A 174 0.37 -20.97 14.01
CA ALA A 174 -0.44 -22.18 13.97
C ALA A 174 -1.95 -21.88 14.01
N GLY A 175 -2.36 -20.92 14.85
CA GLY A 175 -3.74 -20.44 14.89
C GLY A 175 -4.18 -19.85 13.54
N LEU A 176 -3.35 -18.98 12.95
CA LEU A 176 -3.63 -18.37 11.65
C LEU A 176 -3.70 -19.40 10.52
N VAL A 177 -2.81 -20.38 10.48
CA VAL A 177 -2.82 -21.45 9.46
C VAL A 177 -4.07 -22.34 9.58
N ASN A 178 -4.50 -22.64 10.81
CA ASN A 178 -5.62 -23.56 11.04
C ASN A 178 -7.00 -22.88 10.97
N HIS A 179 -7.07 -21.57 11.23
CA HIS A 179 -8.34 -20.85 11.40
C HIS A 179 -8.45 -19.55 10.59
N GLY A 180 -7.36 -19.09 9.98
CA GLY A 180 -7.37 -17.95 9.08
C GLY A 180 -8.04 -18.27 7.75
N HIS A 181 -8.32 -17.22 6.98
CA HIS A 181 -8.87 -17.34 5.64
C HIS A 181 -8.15 -16.36 4.72
N GLU A 182 -7.77 -16.86 3.55
CA GLU A 182 -7.26 -16.01 2.47
C GLU A 182 -8.40 -15.17 1.90
N LEU A 183 -8.10 -13.92 1.52
CA LEU A 183 -9.08 -13.10 0.81
C LEU A 183 -9.27 -13.67 -0.60
N THR A 184 -10.41 -14.32 -0.81
CA THR A 184 -10.77 -14.86 -2.13
C THR A 184 -11.40 -13.80 -3.02
N VAL A 185 -11.52 -14.11 -4.31
CA VAL A 185 -12.35 -13.30 -5.22
C VAL A 185 -13.79 -13.27 -4.69
N PRO A 186 -14.46 -12.10 -4.69
CA PRO A 186 -15.86 -11.98 -4.30
C PRO A 186 -16.77 -12.95 -5.06
N PRO A 187 -17.84 -13.47 -4.44
CA PRO A 187 -18.86 -14.25 -5.14
C PRO A 187 -19.43 -13.50 -6.34
N ALA A 188 -19.83 -14.24 -7.38
CA ALA A 188 -20.47 -13.66 -8.56
C ALA A 188 -21.71 -12.85 -8.17
N GLY A 189 -21.82 -11.63 -8.70
CA GLY A 189 -22.90 -10.68 -8.38
C GLY A 189 -22.62 -9.76 -7.20
N SER A 190 -21.47 -9.89 -6.52
CA SER A 190 -21.03 -8.91 -5.51
C SER A 190 -20.82 -7.53 -6.16
N LYS A 191 -21.19 -6.47 -5.44
CA LYS A 191 -21.17 -5.08 -5.94
C LYS A 191 -20.27 -4.20 -5.09
N TYR A 192 -19.03 -4.62 -4.88
CA TYR A 192 -18.04 -3.85 -4.12
C TYR A 192 -17.44 -2.71 -4.95
N VAL A 193 -17.50 -1.49 -4.43
CA VAL A 193 -16.93 -0.30 -5.05
C VAL A 193 -15.94 0.33 -4.11
N ALA A 194 -14.72 0.54 -4.57
CA ALA A 194 -13.72 1.21 -3.77
C ALA A 194 -13.83 2.73 -3.87
N VAL A 195 -13.61 3.43 -2.76
CA VAL A 195 -13.66 4.91 -2.72
C VAL A 195 -12.51 5.47 -1.88
N THR A 196 -11.73 6.41 -2.39
CA THR A 196 -10.70 7.12 -1.60
C THR A 196 -11.28 8.33 -0.86
N MET A 197 -10.82 8.60 0.36
CA MET A 197 -11.38 9.65 1.23
C MET A 197 -10.31 10.30 2.12
N LEU A 198 -10.47 11.58 2.43
CA LEU A 198 -9.82 12.27 3.56
C LEU A 198 -10.87 12.93 4.44
N GLY A 199 -10.46 13.40 5.62
CA GLY A 199 -11.29 14.28 6.46
C GLY A 199 -11.85 15.50 5.72
N ASN A 200 -11.16 15.95 4.67
CA ASN A 200 -11.59 17.05 3.81
C ASN A 200 -12.72 16.71 2.81
N THR A 201 -13.09 15.44 2.67
CA THR A 201 -14.11 14.94 1.73
C THR A 201 -15.14 14.03 2.40
N THR A 202 -15.10 13.92 3.74
CA THR A 202 -15.96 12.99 4.50
C THR A 202 -17.44 13.20 4.25
N THR A 203 -17.93 14.44 4.23
CA THR A 203 -19.34 14.75 4.02
C THR A 203 -19.82 14.23 2.66
N ALA A 204 -19.08 14.57 1.60
CA ALA A 204 -19.40 14.10 0.25
C ALA A 204 -19.31 12.58 0.11
N VAL A 205 -18.26 11.94 0.65
CA VAL A 205 -18.09 10.47 0.56
C VAL A 205 -19.18 9.74 1.34
N MET A 206 -19.63 10.26 2.48
CA MET A 206 -20.76 9.69 3.22
C MET A 206 -22.08 9.79 2.45
N ALA A 207 -22.32 10.92 1.77
CA ALA A 207 -23.49 11.09 0.91
C ALA A 207 -23.44 10.17 -0.33
N LEU A 208 -22.27 10.07 -0.96
CA LEU A 208 -21.98 9.16 -2.06
C LEU A 208 -22.25 7.70 -1.67
N GLN A 209 -21.75 7.27 -0.51
CA GLN A 209 -21.94 5.90 -0.01
C GLN A 209 -23.44 5.58 0.13
N LYS A 210 -24.19 6.45 0.81
CA LYS A 210 -25.64 6.28 0.97
C LYS A 210 -26.39 6.22 -0.36
N GLU A 211 -25.92 6.94 -1.38
CA GLU A 211 -26.54 6.91 -2.70
C GLU A 211 -26.25 5.61 -3.45
N LEU A 212 -25.01 5.10 -3.39
CA LEU A 212 -24.64 3.82 -4.00
C LEU A 212 -25.35 2.62 -3.32
N GLU A 213 -25.49 2.66 -2.00
CA GLU A 213 -26.18 1.63 -1.21
C GLU A 213 -27.66 1.46 -1.62
N LYS A 214 -28.34 2.53 -2.07
CA LYS A 214 -29.71 2.43 -2.61
C LYS A 214 -29.81 1.52 -3.84
N SER A 215 -28.71 1.34 -4.56
CA SER A 215 -28.60 0.48 -5.75
C SER A 215 -27.94 -0.88 -5.44
N GLY A 216 -27.76 -1.20 -4.16
CA GLY A 216 -27.21 -2.49 -3.68
C GLY A 216 -25.70 -2.62 -3.81
N PHE A 217 -24.97 -1.51 -3.96
CA PHE A 217 -23.52 -1.50 -3.89
C PHE A 217 -23.05 -1.45 -2.44
N GLU A 218 -21.93 -2.10 -2.16
CA GLU A 218 -21.23 -1.98 -0.88
C GLU A 218 -19.92 -1.20 -1.11
N VAL A 219 -19.75 -0.14 -0.34
CA VAL A 219 -18.63 0.79 -0.50
C VAL A 219 -17.50 0.40 0.44
N VAL A 220 -16.31 0.20 -0.13
CA VAL A 220 -15.07 -0.02 0.62
C VAL A 220 -14.25 1.26 0.58
N THR A 221 -14.20 1.97 1.72
CA THR A 221 -13.53 3.28 1.80
C THR A 221 -12.07 3.14 2.22
N PHE A 222 -11.19 3.83 1.51
CA PHE A 222 -9.76 3.89 1.77
C PHE A 222 -9.33 5.31 2.14
N HIS A 223 -8.64 5.46 3.27
CA HIS A 223 -8.11 6.75 3.69
C HIS A 223 -6.90 7.12 2.82
N ALA A 224 -6.95 8.23 2.09
CA ALA A 224 -5.89 8.68 1.19
C ALA A 224 -4.68 9.30 1.93
N ASN A 225 -4.06 8.49 2.78
CA ASN A 225 -2.99 8.86 3.71
C ASN A 225 -1.58 8.44 3.24
N GLY A 226 -1.44 8.07 1.97
CA GLY A 226 -0.22 7.55 1.35
C GLY A 226 -0.24 6.03 1.22
N VAL A 227 -1.01 5.34 2.07
CA VAL A 227 -1.12 3.87 2.06
C VAL A 227 -2.47 3.42 1.51
N GLY A 228 -3.55 4.13 1.83
CA GLY A 228 -4.90 3.69 1.46
C GLY A 228 -5.16 3.64 -0.04
N GLY A 229 -4.73 4.62 -0.83
CA GLY A 229 -4.89 4.53 -2.28
C GLY A 229 -4.08 3.40 -2.91
N PRO A 230 -2.77 3.22 -2.60
CA PRO A 230 -2.03 2.05 -3.06
C PRO A 230 -2.66 0.71 -2.66
N ALA A 231 -3.16 0.59 -1.42
CA ALA A 231 -3.88 -0.60 -0.97
C ALA A 231 -5.18 -0.83 -1.76
N MET A 232 -5.94 0.23 -2.03
CA MET A 232 -7.11 0.18 -2.90
C MET A 232 -6.77 -0.36 -4.29
N GLU A 233 -5.69 0.15 -4.89
CA GLU A 233 -5.26 -0.26 -6.23
C GLU A 233 -4.82 -1.73 -6.26
N GLU A 234 -4.11 -2.19 -5.24
CA GLU A 234 -3.68 -3.58 -5.12
C GLU A 234 -4.88 -4.53 -4.96
N LEU A 235 -5.90 -4.13 -4.20
CA LEU A 235 -7.15 -4.88 -4.09
C LEU A 235 -7.97 -4.84 -5.39
N ALA A 236 -7.90 -3.75 -6.17
CA ALA A 236 -8.49 -3.69 -7.50
C ALA A 236 -7.79 -4.67 -8.46
N GLU A 237 -6.45 -4.71 -8.46
CA GLU A 237 -5.66 -5.69 -9.23
C GLU A 237 -5.99 -7.13 -8.82
N ALA A 238 -6.31 -7.36 -7.54
CA ALA A 238 -6.78 -8.64 -7.00
C ALA A 238 -8.27 -8.95 -7.30
N GLY A 239 -8.94 -8.13 -8.12
CA GLY A 239 -10.31 -8.38 -8.59
C GLY A 239 -11.39 -8.20 -7.53
N GLN A 240 -11.13 -7.39 -6.49
CA GLN A 240 -12.06 -7.22 -5.37
C GLN A 240 -13.22 -6.26 -5.66
N PHE A 241 -13.12 -5.43 -6.71
CA PHE A 241 -14.08 -4.37 -6.98
C PHE A 241 -14.67 -4.45 -8.39
N VAL A 242 -15.95 -4.09 -8.50
CA VAL A 242 -16.63 -3.93 -9.80
C VAL A 242 -16.37 -2.56 -10.43
N GLY A 243 -15.84 -1.60 -9.66
CA GLY A 243 -15.42 -0.29 -10.10
C GLY A 243 -14.77 0.50 -8.97
N VAL A 244 -14.16 1.63 -9.32
CA VAL A 244 -13.43 2.49 -8.39
C VAL A 244 -13.88 3.94 -8.54
N ILE A 245 -14.06 4.63 -7.42
CA ILE A 245 -14.23 6.07 -7.39
C ILE A 245 -13.03 6.64 -6.64
N ASP A 246 -12.02 7.07 -7.38
CA ASP A 246 -10.86 7.73 -6.78
C ASP A 246 -11.22 9.18 -6.47
N PHE A 247 -11.97 9.35 -5.38
CA PHE A 247 -12.59 10.61 -5.01
C PHE A 247 -11.56 11.61 -4.46
N THR A 248 -10.58 11.12 -3.70
CA THR A 248 -9.60 11.94 -2.98
C THR A 248 -8.16 11.50 -3.28
N PRO A 249 -7.62 11.74 -4.47
CA PRO A 249 -6.29 11.30 -4.87
C PRO A 249 -5.16 12.20 -4.33
N SER A 250 -5.30 12.76 -3.13
CA SER A 250 -4.31 13.66 -2.51
C SER A 250 -2.89 13.08 -2.42
N GLU A 251 -2.78 11.75 -2.45
CA GLU A 251 -1.50 11.03 -2.38
C GLU A 251 -0.59 11.28 -3.60
N ILE A 252 -1.16 11.70 -4.75
CA ILE A 252 -0.34 12.15 -5.89
C ILE A 252 0.42 13.43 -5.56
N VAL A 253 -0.14 14.29 -4.69
CA VAL A 253 0.53 15.51 -4.22
C VAL A 253 1.74 15.13 -3.37
N GLY A 254 1.58 14.18 -2.45
CA GLY A 254 2.69 13.66 -1.65
C GLY A 254 3.83 13.10 -2.50
N THR A 255 3.51 12.45 -3.63
CA THR A 255 4.52 11.94 -4.58
C THR A 255 5.20 13.04 -5.40
N LEU A 256 4.46 14.04 -5.87
CA LEU A 256 4.94 15.04 -6.83
C LEU A 256 5.56 16.29 -6.17
N VAL A 257 5.02 16.69 -5.02
CA VAL A 257 5.38 17.91 -4.29
C VAL A 257 6.15 17.57 -3.01
N GLY A 258 5.81 16.43 -2.39
CA GLY A 258 6.35 16.01 -1.10
C GLY A 258 5.31 16.09 0.01
N GLY A 259 5.71 15.63 1.20
CA GLY A 259 4.81 15.43 2.34
C GLY A 259 4.72 13.97 2.73
N ILE A 260 3.97 13.70 3.80
CA ILE A 260 3.95 12.38 4.45
C ILE A 260 2.97 11.40 3.81
N HIS A 261 1.95 11.89 3.09
CA HIS A 261 0.99 11.06 2.36
C HIS A 261 1.54 10.66 0.98
N TYR A 262 2.67 9.96 0.97
CA TYR A 262 3.34 9.52 -0.26
C TYR A 262 2.67 8.27 -0.84
N GLY A 263 2.01 8.39 -2.00
CA GLY A 263 1.32 7.29 -2.66
C GLY A 263 2.20 6.40 -3.54
N GLY A 264 3.48 6.69 -3.69
CA GLY A 264 4.37 5.99 -4.63
C GLY A 264 4.30 6.50 -6.07
N PRO A 265 5.25 6.09 -6.92
CA PRO A 265 5.40 6.62 -8.28
C PRO A 265 4.30 6.16 -9.25
N ARG A 266 3.55 5.11 -8.90
CA ARG A 266 2.48 4.52 -9.72
C ARG A 266 1.08 4.88 -9.25
N ARG A 267 0.92 5.77 -8.26
CA ARG A 267 -0.40 6.16 -7.76
C ARG A 267 -1.28 6.66 -8.90
N MET A 268 -2.52 6.21 -8.95
CA MET A 268 -3.54 6.36 -9.98
C MET A 268 -3.28 5.62 -11.32
N LYS A 269 -2.15 4.93 -11.49
CA LYS A 269 -1.80 4.27 -12.77
C LYS A 269 -2.14 2.78 -12.83
N ARG A 270 -2.61 2.19 -11.71
CA ARG A 270 -2.88 0.75 -11.63
C ARG A 270 -4.29 0.35 -12.06
N VAL A 271 -5.30 1.17 -11.76
CA VAL A 271 -6.72 0.82 -12.01
C VAL A 271 -7.10 0.97 -13.48
N GLY A 272 -6.63 2.03 -14.15
CA GLY A 272 -6.86 2.30 -15.58
C GLY A 272 -6.72 1.05 -16.48
N PRO A 273 -5.56 0.38 -16.45
CA PRO A 273 -5.31 -0.82 -17.25
C PRO A 273 -6.22 -2.03 -16.95
N LEU A 274 -6.89 -2.07 -15.80
CA LEU A 274 -7.80 -3.17 -15.45
C LEU A 274 -9.13 -3.11 -16.21
N GLY A 275 -9.47 -1.96 -16.79
CA GLY A 275 -10.68 -1.77 -17.58
C GLY A 275 -12.00 -1.79 -16.79
N ILE A 276 -11.94 -1.73 -15.46
CA ILE A 276 -13.14 -1.55 -14.63
C ILE A 276 -13.60 -0.08 -14.65
N PRO A 277 -14.92 0.18 -14.51
CA PRO A 277 -15.48 1.52 -14.43
C PRO A 277 -14.80 2.38 -13.37
N GLN A 278 -14.44 3.60 -13.74
CA GLN A 278 -13.74 4.55 -12.88
C GLN A 278 -14.38 5.93 -12.92
N ILE A 279 -14.61 6.52 -11.74
CA ILE A 279 -14.78 7.97 -11.61
C ILE A 279 -13.56 8.54 -10.93
N LEU A 280 -12.95 9.56 -11.53
CA LEU A 280 -11.81 10.27 -10.94
C LEU A 280 -12.27 11.67 -10.52
N VAL A 281 -12.01 12.03 -9.27
CA VAL A 281 -12.34 13.36 -8.73
C VAL A 281 -11.06 13.98 -8.21
N PRO A 282 -10.71 15.22 -8.59
CA PRO A 282 -9.49 15.87 -8.10
C PRO A 282 -9.67 16.50 -6.71
N ALA A 283 -10.40 15.87 -5.78
CA ALA A 283 -10.55 16.44 -4.44
C ALA A 283 -9.22 16.33 -3.67
N CYS A 284 -8.90 17.37 -2.90
CA CYS A 284 -7.69 17.49 -2.08
C CYS A 284 -6.37 17.40 -2.87
N VAL A 285 -6.36 17.69 -4.17
CA VAL A 285 -5.12 17.80 -4.95
C VAL A 285 -4.41 19.15 -4.75
N ASP A 286 -5.00 20.03 -3.95
CA ASP A 286 -4.59 21.42 -3.75
C ASP A 286 -3.59 21.61 -2.61
N PHE A 287 -3.28 20.59 -1.82
CA PHE A 287 -2.36 20.70 -0.69
C PHE A 287 -1.51 19.45 -0.44
N SER A 288 -0.36 19.66 0.20
CA SER A 288 0.49 18.61 0.76
C SER A 288 0.31 18.50 2.28
N VAL A 289 0.50 17.31 2.84
CA VAL A 289 0.36 17.04 4.28
C VAL A 289 1.73 16.87 4.91
N HIS A 290 1.99 17.53 6.05
CA HIS A 290 3.26 17.49 6.76
C HIS A 290 3.06 17.33 8.26
N HIS A 291 4.01 16.71 8.95
CA HIS A 291 4.03 16.78 10.41
C HIS A 291 4.36 18.21 10.85
N THR A 292 3.64 18.72 11.84
CA THR A 292 3.90 20.05 12.43
C THR A 292 5.33 20.19 12.97
N THR A 293 5.93 19.07 13.40
CA THR A 293 7.28 19.00 13.97
C THR A 293 8.41 18.91 12.94
N SER A 294 8.13 18.53 11.68
CA SER A 294 9.15 18.30 10.65
C SER A 294 8.90 19.02 9.33
N ILE A 295 7.83 19.81 9.22
CA ILE A 295 7.57 20.66 8.05
C ILE A 295 8.75 21.61 7.79
N SER A 296 9.21 21.67 6.53
CA SER A 296 10.35 22.49 6.12
C SER A 296 10.00 23.98 6.06
N ASP A 297 11.01 24.85 6.12
CA ASP A 297 10.80 26.31 6.04
C ASP A 297 10.22 26.74 4.69
N GLU A 298 10.51 25.99 3.62
CA GLU A 298 9.90 26.19 2.31
C GLU A 298 8.37 26.04 2.38
N PHE A 299 7.87 24.94 2.94
CA PHE A 299 6.43 24.72 3.06
C PHE A 299 5.77 25.65 4.06
N LYS A 300 6.44 25.99 5.18
CA LYS A 300 5.95 26.98 6.16
C LYS A 300 5.75 28.37 5.59
N SER A 301 6.45 28.72 4.50
CA SER A 301 6.32 30.03 3.84
C SER A 301 5.06 30.15 2.97
N ARG A 302 4.35 29.03 2.74
CA ARG A 302 3.12 28.96 1.95
C ARG A 302 1.89 29.18 2.84
N PRO A 303 0.69 29.40 2.27
CA PRO A 303 -0.54 29.33 3.06
C PRO A 303 -0.64 27.97 3.76
N ILE A 304 -0.79 28.00 5.09
CA ILE A 304 -0.91 26.81 5.94
C ILE A 304 -2.31 26.73 6.51
N TYR A 305 -2.86 25.52 6.53
CA TYR A 305 -4.04 25.18 7.32
C TYR A 305 -3.63 24.24 8.46
N ASP A 306 -3.82 24.70 9.70
CA ASP A 306 -3.59 23.92 10.91
C ASP A 306 -4.71 22.87 11.06
N HIS A 307 -4.49 21.66 10.52
CA HIS A 307 -5.51 20.63 10.50
C HIS A 307 -5.75 20.04 11.89
N ASN A 308 -4.67 19.66 12.57
CA ASN A 308 -4.68 19.21 13.96
C ASN A 308 -3.26 19.37 14.57
N PRO A 309 -3.04 19.06 15.86
CA PRO A 309 -1.73 19.23 16.49
C PRO A 309 -0.57 18.48 15.82
N GLU A 310 -0.86 17.37 15.12
CA GLU A 310 0.14 16.53 14.46
C GLU A 310 0.39 16.93 13.00
N PHE A 311 -0.61 17.48 12.31
CA PHE A 311 -0.58 17.71 10.86
C PHE A 311 -0.90 19.14 10.45
N ALA A 312 -0.05 19.68 9.57
CA ALA A 312 -0.25 20.93 8.86
C ALA A 312 -0.44 20.64 7.35
N LEU A 313 -1.37 21.35 6.72
CA LEU A 313 -1.58 21.29 5.28
C LEU A 313 -0.91 22.51 4.65
N ALA A 314 -0.09 22.32 3.62
CA ALA A 314 0.54 23.41 2.88
C ALA A 314 -0.03 23.50 1.46
N ARG A 315 -0.53 24.68 1.09
CA ARG A 315 -1.10 24.93 -0.25
C ARG A 315 -0.07 24.69 -1.34
N CYS A 316 -0.46 23.96 -2.38
CA CYS A 316 0.33 23.81 -3.60
C CYS A 316 0.44 25.12 -4.37
N THR A 317 1.59 25.38 -4.98
CA THR A 317 1.78 26.55 -5.84
C THR A 317 1.07 26.38 -7.17
N LYS A 318 0.94 27.46 -7.95
CA LYS A 318 0.38 27.44 -9.30
C LYS A 318 1.13 26.47 -10.22
N GLU A 319 2.47 26.46 -10.16
CA GLU A 319 3.32 25.55 -10.94
C GLU A 319 3.10 24.10 -10.55
N GLU A 320 3.03 23.81 -9.26
CA GLU A 320 2.75 22.48 -8.73
C GLU A 320 1.36 21.99 -9.16
N MET A 321 0.33 22.83 -9.07
CA MET A 321 -1.03 22.53 -9.56
C MET A 321 -1.04 22.19 -11.06
N GLY A 322 -0.23 22.87 -11.87
CA GLY A 322 -0.04 22.54 -13.28
C GLY A 322 0.59 21.16 -13.50
N THR A 323 1.64 20.83 -12.73
CA THR A 323 2.27 19.49 -12.74
C THR A 323 1.28 18.40 -12.32
N ILE A 324 0.51 18.65 -11.26
CA ILE A 324 -0.49 17.72 -10.75
C ILE A 324 -1.61 17.50 -11.78
N GLY A 325 -2.07 18.56 -12.46
CA GLY A 325 -3.08 18.44 -13.53
C GLY A 325 -2.60 17.63 -14.73
N ALA A 326 -1.34 17.81 -15.15
CA ALA A 326 -0.74 17.01 -16.22
C ALA A 326 -0.60 15.53 -15.82
N TYR A 327 -0.17 15.25 -14.58
CA TYR A 327 -0.07 13.88 -14.06
C TYR A 327 -1.44 13.21 -13.93
N PHE A 328 -2.46 13.94 -13.48
CA PHE A 328 -3.83 13.43 -13.40
C PHE A 328 -4.35 13.00 -14.77
N ALA A 329 -4.10 13.81 -15.81
CA ALA A 329 -4.42 13.46 -17.19
C ALA A 329 -3.67 12.21 -17.66
N GLU A 330 -2.36 12.13 -17.38
CA GLU A 330 -1.54 10.97 -17.70
C GLU A 330 -2.13 9.69 -17.09
N CYS A 331 -2.55 9.74 -15.83
CA CYS A 331 -3.14 8.60 -15.14
C CYS A 331 -4.48 8.20 -15.75
N ALA A 332 -5.38 9.17 -16.00
CA ALA A 332 -6.66 8.91 -16.64
C ALA A 332 -6.50 8.27 -18.03
N ASN A 333 -5.50 8.70 -18.81
CA ASN A 333 -5.18 8.16 -20.14
C ASN A 333 -4.69 6.70 -20.12
N THR A 334 -4.34 6.13 -18.96
CA THR A 334 -4.02 4.70 -18.84
C THR A 334 -5.26 3.81 -18.88
N SER A 335 -6.46 4.41 -18.80
CA SER A 335 -7.72 3.69 -18.75
C SER A 335 -8.06 3.03 -20.08
N VAL A 336 -8.33 1.72 -20.04
CA VAL A 336 -8.81 0.94 -21.19
C VAL A 336 -10.30 0.60 -21.10
N GLY A 337 -10.95 1.00 -20.00
CA GLY A 337 -12.39 0.83 -19.76
C GLY A 337 -13.09 2.17 -19.53
N PRO A 338 -14.39 2.15 -19.16
CA PRO A 338 -15.17 3.36 -18.93
C PRO A 338 -14.55 4.22 -17.82
N VAL A 339 -14.27 5.49 -18.12
CA VAL A 339 -13.72 6.46 -17.18
C VAL A 339 -14.37 7.81 -17.38
N GLU A 340 -14.66 8.52 -16.30
CA GLU A 340 -15.14 9.91 -16.30
C GLU A 340 -14.46 10.71 -15.19
N ILE A 341 -14.16 11.98 -15.46
CA ILE A 341 -13.58 12.91 -14.49
C ILE A 341 -14.66 13.92 -14.06
N VAL A 342 -14.86 14.07 -12.76
CA VAL A 342 -15.82 15.02 -12.19
C VAL A 342 -15.07 16.03 -11.31
N ILE A 343 -15.05 17.30 -11.73
CA ILE A 343 -14.32 18.39 -11.08
C ILE A 343 -15.27 19.17 -10.14
N PRO A 344 -14.93 19.34 -8.84
CA PRO A 344 -15.67 20.21 -7.94
C PRO A 344 -15.30 21.68 -8.19
N GLY A 345 -16.16 22.40 -8.89
CA GLY A 345 -15.88 23.75 -9.38
C GLY A 345 -15.82 24.84 -8.31
N GLU A 346 -16.40 24.61 -7.13
CA GLU A 346 -16.41 25.58 -6.02
C GLU A 346 -15.34 25.35 -4.96
N GLY A 347 -14.53 24.29 -5.11
CA GLY A 347 -13.35 24.07 -4.28
C GLY A 347 -12.97 22.61 -4.12
N TYR A 348 -11.67 22.34 -4.01
CA TYR A 348 -11.09 20.98 -3.92
C TYR A 348 -11.02 20.43 -2.50
N SER A 349 -11.03 21.28 -1.48
CA SER A 349 -10.83 20.90 -0.07
C SER A 349 -11.54 21.87 0.87
N ILE A 350 -11.76 21.50 2.14
CA ILE A 350 -12.44 22.35 3.14
C ILE A 350 -11.87 23.79 3.20
N PRO A 351 -10.53 24.01 3.24
CA PRO A 351 -9.99 25.37 3.25
C PRO A 351 -10.03 26.11 1.91
N ASN A 352 -10.35 25.44 0.79
CA ASN A 352 -10.41 26.00 -0.56
C ASN A 352 -11.83 26.49 -0.88
N VAL A 353 -12.28 27.48 -0.10
CA VAL A 353 -13.59 28.15 -0.23
C VAL A 353 -13.40 29.66 -0.37
N PRO A 354 -14.35 30.44 -0.91
CA PRO A 354 -14.21 31.90 -0.99
C PRO A 354 -13.79 32.55 0.34
N GLY A 355 -12.64 33.22 0.35
CA GLY A 355 -12.06 33.85 1.56
C GLY A 355 -11.29 32.89 2.49
N GLY A 356 -11.24 31.60 2.18
CA GLY A 356 -10.46 30.59 2.88
C GLY A 356 -8.96 30.66 2.55
N VAL A 357 -8.13 30.04 3.41
CA VAL A 357 -6.67 30.11 3.31
C VAL A 357 -6.10 29.45 2.04
N PHE A 358 -6.82 28.49 1.45
CA PHE A 358 -6.41 27.83 0.20
C PHE A 358 -7.11 28.37 -1.04
N TRP A 359 -7.90 29.44 -0.92
CA TRP A 359 -8.61 30.04 -2.04
C TRP A 359 -7.65 30.70 -3.05
N ASP A 360 -7.34 29.98 -4.12
CA ASP A 360 -6.49 30.44 -5.22
C ASP A 360 -7.04 29.94 -6.56
N ARG A 361 -7.90 30.75 -7.16
CA ARG A 361 -8.57 30.41 -8.43
C ARG A 361 -7.62 30.36 -9.62
N ASP A 362 -6.50 31.06 -9.57
CA ASP A 362 -5.51 31.05 -10.64
C ASP A 362 -4.70 29.75 -10.63
N ALA A 363 -4.35 29.25 -9.44
CA ALA A 363 -3.74 27.94 -9.27
C ALA A 363 -4.73 26.80 -9.65
N ASP A 364 -5.98 26.90 -9.23
CA ASP A 364 -7.02 25.92 -9.57
C ASP A 364 -7.28 25.87 -11.09
N ALA A 365 -7.36 27.03 -11.75
CA ALA A 365 -7.50 27.11 -13.21
C ALA A 365 -6.25 26.56 -13.94
N THR A 366 -5.07 26.64 -13.33
CA THR A 366 -3.84 26.09 -13.91
C THR A 366 -3.84 24.57 -13.90
N PHE A 367 -4.35 23.95 -12.82
CA PHE A 367 -4.61 22.50 -12.80
C PHE A 367 -5.60 22.10 -13.89
N GLU A 368 -6.76 22.78 -13.97
CA GLU A 368 -7.80 22.47 -14.95
C GLU A 368 -7.28 22.61 -16.39
N ALA A 369 -6.54 23.68 -16.69
CA ALA A 369 -5.95 23.89 -18.01
C ALA A 369 -4.90 22.82 -18.37
N ALA A 370 -4.05 22.42 -17.41
CA ALA A 370 -3.07 21.36 -17.62
C ALA A 370 -3.75 19.99 -17.83
N LEU A 371 -4.79 19.69 -17.06
CA LEU A 371 -5.61 18.49 -17.23
C LEU A 371 -6.21 18.44 -18.64
N MET A 372 -6.97 19.48 -19.03
CA MET A 372 -7.65 19.52 -20.33
C MET A 372 -6.70 19.51 -21.52
N LYS A 373 -5.50 20.06 -21.38
CA LYS A 373 -4.48 20.06 -22.44
C LYS A 373 -3.93 18.65 -22.73
N ASN A 374 -3.84 17.79 -21.70
CA ASN A 374 -3.12 16.51 -21.79
C ASN A 374 -4.05 15.28 -21.79
N ILE A 375 -5.34 15.46 -21.46
CA ILE A 375 -6.30 14.36 -21.41
C ILE A 375 -6.66 13.88 -22.83
N ASN A 376 -6.88 12.57 -22.98
CA ASN A 376 -7.53 12.02 -24.17
C ASN A 376 -8.92 12.67 -24.31
N PRO A 377 -9.24 13.34 -25.44
CA PRO A 377 -10.51 14.03 -25.62
C PRO A 377 -11.75 13.11 -25.60
N GLU A 378 -11.57 11.78 -25.70
CA GLU A 378 -12.65 10.81 -25.55
C GLU A 378 -13.06 10.58 -24.09
N ILE A 379 -12.22 10.94 -23.11
CA ILE A 379 -12.54 10.82 -21.68
C ILE A 379 -13.43 12.01 -21.28
N PRO A 380 -14.69 11.78 -20.85
CA PRO A 380 -15.56 12.85 -20.41
C PRO A 380 -15.00 13.54 -19.17
N VAL A 381 -15.00 14.88 -19.20
CA VAL A 381 -14.65 15.73 -18.07
C VAL A 381 -15.80 16.67 -17.82
N GLU A 382 -16.38 16.62 -16.62
CA GLU A 382 -17.45 17.53 -16.22
C GLU A 382 -17.07 18.32 -14.98
N LYS A 383 -17.28 19.63 -15.02
CA LYS A 383 -17.10 20.52 -13.88
C LYS A 383 -18.46 20.89 -13.32
N LEU A 384 -18.71 20.49 -12.08
CA LEU A 384 -19.96 20.81 -11.37
C LEU A 384 -19.77 22.07 -10.52
N PRO A 385 -20.76 22.96 -10.44
CA PRO A 385 -20.72 24.15 -9.57
C PRO A 385 -21.02 23.75 -8.12
N LEU A 386 -20.19 22.88 -7.56
CA LEU A 386 -20.33 22.33 -6.22
C LEU A 386 -18.95 22.20 -5.57
N HIS A 387 -18.92 22.22 -4.24
CA HIS A 387 -17.71 22.05 -3.45
C HIS A 387 -17.41 20.57 -3.21
N ALA A 388 -16.12 20.18 -3.19
CA ALA A 388 -15.69 18.79 -3.06
C ALA A 388 -16.23 18.05 -1.83
N ASN A 389 -16.52 18.79 -0.76
CA ASN A 389 -17.06 18.26 0.50
C ASN A 389 -18.57 18.52 0.69
N SER A 390 -19.31 18.88 -0.36
CA SER A 390 -20.77 19.04 -0.28
C SER A 390 -21.49 17.70 -0.44
N ASP A 391 -22.65 17.53 0.20
CA ASP A 391 -23.48 16.34 0.05
C ASP A 391 -23.91 16.16 -1.42
N GLU A 392 -24.30 17.27 -2.06
CA GLU A 392 -24.75 17.33 -3.44
C GLU A 392 -23.69 16.82 -4.42
N PHE A 393 -22.42 17.16 -4.18
CA PHE A 393 -21.32 16.71 -5.03
C PHE A 393 -21.09 15.20 -4.87
N GLY A 394 -21.13 14.68 -3.64
CA GLY A 394 -21.04 13.25 -3.37
C GLY A 394 -22.16 12.45 -4.06
N ILE A 395 -23.40 12.93 -3.97
CA ILE A 395 -24.57 12.33 -4.64
C ILE A 395 -24.40 12.38 -6.16
N ALA A 396 -23.97 13.52 -6.72
CA ALA A 396 -23.76 13.65 -8.16
C ALA A 396 -22.71 12.65 -8.66
N VAL A 397 -21.56 12.53 -7.97
CA VAL A 397 -20.51 11.56 -8.31
C VAL A 397 -21.03 10.12 -8.25
N ALA A 398 -21.81 9.75 -7.22
CA ALA A 398 -22.45 8.44 -7.15
C ALA A 398 -23.35 8.16 -8.36
N GLN A 399 -24.18 9.13 -8.75
CA GLN A 399 -25.10 8.99 -9.89
C GLN A 399 -24.35 8.87 -11.23
N ARG A 400 -23.21 9.55 -11.37
CA ARG A 400 -22.31 9.36 -12.51
C ARG A 400 -21.73 7.96 -12.55
N PHE A 401 -21.23 7.46 -11.43
CA PHE A 401 -20.75 6.08 -11.33
C PHE A 401 -21.84 5.05 -11.70
N LEU A 402 -23.06 5.21 -11.18
CA LEU A 402 -24.21 4.35 -11.50
C LEU A 402 -24.57 4.37 -12.99
N SER A 403 -24.48 5.55 -13.62
CA SER A 403 -24.70 5.70 -15.05
C SER A 403 -23.60 4.99 -15.86
N LEU A 404 -22.35 5.17 -15.46
CA LEU A 404 -21.17 4.60 -16.10
C LEU A 404 -21.20 3.06 -16.07
N ILE A 405 -21.55 2.46 -14.92
CA ILE A 405 -21.58 1.00 -14.76
C ILE A 405 -22.78 0.34 -15.46
N SER A 406 -23.91 1.04 -15.56
CA SER A 406 -25.12 0.54 -16.24
C SER A 406 -24.96 0.40 -17.76
N VAL A 407 -24.05 1.16 -18.37
CA VAL A 407 -23.73 1.05 -19.80
C VAL A 407 -22.98 -0.25 -20.12
N ARG A 408 -22.28 -0.84 -19.14
CA ARG A 408 -21.53 -2.10 -19.30
C ARG A 408 -22.40 -3.35 -19.15
N GLU A 409 -23.50 -3.27 -18.40
CA GLU A 409 -24.43 -4.40 -18.20
C GLU A 409 -25.37 -4.64 -19.40
N LYS A 410 -25.38 -3.73 -20.38
CA LYS A 410 -26.10 -3.87 -21.67
C LYS A 410 -25.13 -4.27 -22.76
#